data_AF-A0A1M6FZB6-F1
#
_entry.id   AF-A0A1M6FZB6-F1
#
_cell.length_a   1.000
_cell.length_b   1.000
_cell.length_c   1.000
_cell.angle_alpha   90.00
_cell.angle_beta   90.00
_cell.angle_gamma   90.00
#
_symmetry.space_group_name_H-M   'P 1'
#
loop_
_entity.id
_entity.type
_entity.pdbx_description
1 polymer ?
#
loop_
_entity_poly.entity_id
_entity_poly.type
_entity_poly.pdbx_seq_one_letter_code
_entity_poly.pdbx_strand_id
1 'polypeptide(L)'
;MKTRIILMIQVVLLSFISCSNDDDSSSINVNNQVQKNVQSGTWRITKFEDSGKDETNHFTGYNFTFNSTGVLNANNGITNYDGTWSLTHSNSDDDSVDDLDFNINFNLTNDFEDLNDDWDLISQTATKIELIDISGGNGGTDYLTFEKN
;
A
#
# COMPACT_ATOMS: atom_id res chain seq x y z
N MET A 1 80.71 -19.10 7.55
CA MET A 1 79.82 -19.97 6.75
C MET A 1 78.70 -20.49 7.65
N LYS A 2 77.50 -19.91 7.57
CA LYS A 2 76.27 -20.50 8.13
C LYS A 2 75.10 -20.14 7.21
N THR A 3 74.27 -21.14 7.00
CA THR A 3 73.47 -21.45 5.81
C THR A 3 72.17 -20.64 5.72
N ARG A 4 71.71 -20.35 4.49
CA ARG A 4 70.37 -19.79 4.23
C ARG A 4 69.30 -20.89 4.34
N ILE A 5 68.19 -20.59 5.00
CA ILE A 5 66.93 -21.33 4.86
C ILE A 5 65.85 -20.30 4.51
N ILE A 6 65.22 -20.51 3.36
CA ILE A 6 64.08 -19.78 2.84
C ILE A 6 62.84 -20.56 3.28
N LEU A 7 61.85 -19.89 3.89
CA LEU A 7 60.47 -20.37 3.90
C LEU A 7 59.54 -19.21 3.52
N MET A 8 58.94 -19.31 2.34
CA MET A 8 57.81 -18.49 1.90
C MET A 8 56.60 -18.78 2.79
N ILE A 9 56.04 -17.74 3.41
CA ILE A 9 54.66 -17.76 3.90
C ILE A 9 53.93 -16.68 3.12
N GLN A 10 53.09 -17.12 2.19
CA GLN A 10 52.14 -16.28 1.47
C GLN A 10 51.13 -15.71 2.49
N VAL A 11 51.16 -14.40 2.68
CA VAL A 11 50.11 -13.68 3.38
C VAL A 11 48.93 -13.56 2.41
N VAL A 12 47.88 -14.34 2.68
CA VAL A 12 46.60 -14.24 1.99
C VAL A 12 45.93 -12.93 2.42
N LEU A 13 45.79 -12.01 1.46
CA LEU A 13 44.97 -10.82 1.57
C LEU A 13 43.50 -11.24 1.67
N LEU A 14 42.93 -11.19 2.88
CA LEU A 14 41.49 -11.24 3.10
C LEU A 14 40.91 -9.86 2.76
N SER A 15 40.50 -9.70 1.51
CA SER A 15 39.63 -8.61 1.08
C SER A 15 38.25 -8.85 1.67
N PHE A 16 37.92 -8.20 2.80
CA PHE A 16 36.54 -7.99 3.17
C PHE A 16 35.98 -6.88 2.28
N ILE A 17 35.44 -7.27 1.13
CA ILE A 17 34.44 -6.46 0.45
C ILE A 17 33.19 -6.57 1.33
N SER A 18 33.04 -5.64 2.27
CA SER A 18 31.72 -5.34 2.83
C SER A 18 31.02 -4.46 1.81
N CYS A 19 30.28 -5.07 0.88
CA CYS A 19 29.13 -4.38 0.33
C CYS A 19 28.13 -4.27 1.49
N SER A 20 27.90 -3.07 2.03
CA SER A 20 26.56 -2.80 2.55
C SER A 20 25.68 -2.85 1.31
N ASN A 21 24.83 -3.87 1.23
CA ASN A 21 23.77 -3.83 0.25
C ASN A 21 22.86 -2.69 0.66
N ASP A 22 22.70 -1.73 -0.23
CA ASP A 22 21.68 -0.70 -0.14
C ASP A 22 20.32 -1.43 -0.25
N ASP A 23 19.66 -1.66 0.88
CA ASP A 23 18.34 -2.30 0.97
C ASP A 23 17.24 -1.28 0.64
N ASP A 24 17.31 -0.66 -0.53
CA ASP A 24 16.32 0.32 -1.05
C ASP A 24 15.37 -0.36 -2.08
N SER A 25 15.32 -1.69 -2.07
CA SER A 25 14.67 -2.53 -3.09
C SER A 25 13.35 -3.15 -2.63
N SER A 26 13.05 -3.14 -1.33
CA SER A 26 11.89 -3.79 -0.72
C SER A 26 10.62 -2.94 -0.86
N SER A 27 10.63 -1.68 -0.42
CA SER A 27 9.48 -0.76 -0.49
C SER A 27 9.04 -0.48 -1.92
N ILE A 28 10.00 -0.27 -2.83
CA ILE A 28 9.72 -0.11 -4.26
C ILE A 28 9.01 -1.35 -4.81
N ASN A 29 9.27 -2.56 -4.29
CA ASN A 29 8.62 -3.77 -4.78
C ASN A 29 7.16 -3.87 -4.32
N VAL A 30 6.90 -3.61 -3.03
CA VAL A 30 5.56 -3.70 -2.43
C VAL A 30 4.63 -2.65 -3.05
N ASN A 31 5.03 -1.38 -3.10
CA ASN A 31 4.20 -0.33 -3.71
C ASN A 31 3.90 -0.65 -5.18
N ASN A 32 4.91 -1.06 -5.95
CA ASN A 32 4.70 -1.47 -7.34
C ASN A 32 3.71 -2.65 -7.47
N GLN A 33 3.71 -3.60 -6.53
CA GLN A 33 2.80 -4.73 -6.56
C GLN A 33 1.37 -4.33 -6.18
N VAL A 34 1.20 -3.54 -5.11
CA VAL A 34 -0.11 -2.99 -4.70
C VAL A 34 -0.68 -2.14 -5.83
N GLN A 35 0.12 -1.19 -6.33
CA GLN A 35 -0.24 -0.33 -7.46
C GLN A 35 -0.68 -1.13 -8.69
N LYS A 36 0.09 -2.15 -9.10
CA LYS A 36 -0.27 -3.03 -10.22
C LYS A 36 -1.59 -3.78 -9.97
N ASN A 37 -1.81 -4.24 -8.74
CA ASN A 37 -3.02 -4.97 -8.39
C ASN A 37 -4.23 -4.03 -8.48
N VAL A 38 -4.21 -2.89 -7.78
CA VAL A 38 -5.36 -1.98 -7.71
C VAL A 38 -5.69 -1.35 -9.06
N GLN A 39 -4.68 -1.05 -9.89
CA GLN A 39 -4.88 -0.52 -11.24
C GLN A 39 -5.37 -1.57 -12.26
N SER A 40 -5.40 -2.85 -11.88
CA SER A 40 -5.86 -3.92 -12.76
C SER A 40 -7.37 -4.14 -12.62
N GLY A 41 -8.14 -3.65 -13.58
CA GLY A 41 -9.57 -3.91 -13.69
C GLY A 41 -10.44 -2.95 -12.89
N THR A 42 -11.64 -3.40 -12.54
CA THR A 42 -12.60 -2.63 -11.73
C THR A 42 -12.90 -3.37 -10.44
N TRP A 43 -13.24 -2.60 -9.43
CA TRP A 43 -13.47 -3.07 -8.07
C TRP A 43 -14.87 -2.68 -7.61
N ARG A 44 -15.39 -3.39 -6.61
CA ARG A 44 -16.60 -3.03 -5.87
C ARG A 44 -16.28 -3.01 -4.38
N ILE A 45 -16.95 -2.14 -3.63
CA ILE A 45 -16.92 -2.19 -2.16
C ILE A 45 -17.80 -3.36 -1.71
N THR A 46 -17.24 -4.27 -0.91
CA THR A 46 -17.97 -5.40 -0.31
C THR A 46 -18.09 -5.30 1.20
N LYS A 47 -17.35 -4.39 1.82
CA LYS A 47 -17.52 -3.97 3.20
C LYS A 47 -17.17 -2.48 3.32
N PHE A 48 -18.04 -1.72 3.94
CA PHE A 48 -17.72 -0.44 4.54
C PHE A 48 -18.41 -0.34 5.89
N GLU A 49 -17.61 -0.33 6.95
CA GLU A 49 -18.06 -0.17 8.34
C GLU A 49 -17.43 1.12 8.87
N ASP A 50 -18.26 2.12 9.19
CA ASP A 50 -17.85 3.39 9.79
C ASP A 50 -18.29 3.38 11.25
N SER A 51 -17.31 3.38 12.16
CA SER A 51 -17.53 3.50 13.60
C SER A 51 -18.53 2.46 14.14
N GLY A 52 -18.46 1.24 13.61
CA GLY A 52 -19.33 0.11 13.96
C GLY A 52 -20.69 0.09 13.26
N LYS A 53 -20.94 0.97 12.29
CA LYS A 53 -22.14 0.99 11.45
C LYS A 53 -21.81 0.47 10.06
N ASP A 54 -22.55 -0.55 9.61
CA ASP A 54 -22.44 -1.05 8.23
C ASP A 54 -23.14 -0.09 7.27
N GLU A 55 -22.33 0.58 6.45
CA GLU A 55 -22.72 1.58 5.46
C GLU A 55 -22.47 1.06 4.03
N THR A 56 -22.13 -0.23 3.87
CA THR A 56 -21.80 -0.87 2.58
C THR A 56 -22.87 -0.61 1.50
N ASN A 57 -24.15 -0.53 1.90
CA ASN A 57 -25.27 -0.35 0.97
C ASN A 57 -25.20 0.96 0.17
N HIS A 58 -24.55 2.01 0.69
CA HIS A 58 -24.38 3.29 0.00
C HIS A 58 -23.61 3.17 -1.33
N PHE A 59 -22.73 2.16 -1.42
CA PHE A 59 -21.86 1.96 -2.58
C PHE A 59 -22.33 0.83 -3.50
N THR A 60 -23.52 0.29 -3.27
CA THR A 60 -24.06 -0.81 -4.09
C THR A 60 -24.22 -0.38 -5.55
N GLY A 61 -23.66 -1.19 -6.46
CA GLY A 61 -23.73 -0.98 -7.90
C GLY A 61 -22.66 -0.04 -8.47
N TYR A 62 -21.81 0.57 -7.63
CA TYR A 62 -20.65 1.31 -8.11
C TYR A 62 -19.49 0.37 -8.47
N ASN A 63 -18.87 0.66 -9.61
CA ASN A 63 -17.58 0.12 -10.00
C ASN A 63 -16.51 1.19 -9.81
N PHE A 64 -15.45 0.82 -9.10
CA PHE A 64 -14.31 1.67 -8.79
C PHE A 64 -13.15 1.35 -9.73
N THR A 65 -12.52 2.38 -10.28
CA THR A 65 -11.35 2.26 -11.16
C THR A 65 -10.23 3.15 -10.65
N PHE A 66 -9.13 2.53 -10.25
CA PHE A 66 -7.91 3.20 -9.80
C PHE A 66 -7.02 3.50 -11.01
N ASN A 67 -7.00 4.74 -11.48
CA ASN A 67 -6.22 5.12 -12.66
C ASN A 67 -4.76 5.43 -12.30
N SER A 68 -3.84 5.17 -13.23
CA SER A 68 -2.41 5.49 -13.06
C SER A 68 -2.09 6.98 -12.96
N THR A 69 -3.05 7.85 -13.26
CA THR A 69 -2.98 9.30 -13.07
C THR A 69 -3.26 9.73 -11.62
N GLY A 70 -3.60 8.80 -10.73
CA GLY A 70 -4.05 9.09 -9.36
C GLY A 70 -5.55 9.41 -9.26
N VAL A 71 -6.32 9.29 -10.34
CA VAL A 71 -7.78 9.47 -10.32
C VAL A 71 -8.47 8.17 -9.89
N LEU A 72 -9.31 8.24 -8.86
CA LEU A 72 -10.22 7.17 -8.47
C LEU A 72 -11.61 7.48 -9.02
N ASN A 73 -12.04 6.72 -10.01
CA ASN A 73 -13.36 6.88 -10.60
C ASN A 73 -14.35 5.89 -9.97
N ALA A 74 -15.52 6.36 -9.55
CA ALA A 74 -16.64 5.55 -9.11
C ALA A 74 -17.84 5.75 -10.05
N ASN A 75 -18.33 4.66 -10.65
CA ASN A 75 -19.37 4.72 -11.67
C ASN A 75 -20.40 3.58 -11.51
N ASN A 76 -21.69 3.91 -11.45
CA ASN A 76 -22.79 2.94 -11.39
C ASN A 76 -23.66 2.89 -12.67
N GLY A 77 -23.14 3.41 -13.78
CA GLY A 77 -23.82 3.51 -15.07
C GLY A 77 -24.76 4.72 -15.21
N ILE A 78 -25.08 5.40 -14.11
CA ILE A 78 -25.96 6.59 -14.09
C ILE A 78 -25.19 7.81 -13.57
N THR A 79 -24.51 7.64 -12.44
CA THR A 79 -23.72 8.66 -11.76
C THR A 79 -22.24 8.31 -11.86
N ASN A 80 -21.42 9.36 -11.91
CA ASN A 80 -19.98 9.26 -12.03
C ASN A 80 -19.33 10.26 -11.07
N TYR A 81 -18.47 9.76 -10.19
CA TYR A 81 -17.72 10.57 -9.24
C TYR A 81 -16.23 10.33 -9.43
N ASP A 82 -15.48 11.43 -9.51
CA ASP A 82 -14.02 11.38 -9.56
C ASP A 82 -13.47 11.86 -8.23
N GLY A 83 -12.66 11.01 -7.62
CA GLY A 83 -11.81 11.32 -6.49
C GLY A 83 -10.34 11.13 -6.86
N THR A 84 -9.50 11.13 -5.84
CA THR A 84 -8.07 10.87 -5.92
C THR A 84 -7.71 9.66 -5.07
N TRP A 85 -6.66 8.96 -5.48
CA TRP A 85 -6.03 7.94 -4.66
C TRP A 85 -4.51 8.01 -4.77
N SER A 86 -3.81 7.61 -3.71
CA SER A 86 -2.36 7.48 -3.71
C SER A 86 -1.88 6.52 -2.65
N LEU A 87 -0.67 5.98 -2.85
CA LEU A 87 0.04 5.19 -1.85
C LEU A 87 1.15 6.05 -1.25
N THR A 88 1.15 6.25 0.07
CA THR A 88 2.23 6.92 0.82
C THR A 88 2.91 5.93 1.76
N HIS A 89 4.08 6.30 2.28
CA HIS A 89 4.68 5.58 3.39
C HIS A 89 4.80 6.54 4.57
N SER A 90 4.46 6.07 5.75
CA SER A 90 4.93 6.69 6.97
C SER A 90 6.46 6.50 7.05
N ASN A 91 7.22 7.55 7.37
CA ASN A 91 8.68 7.56 7.27
C ASN A 91 9.36 6.71 8.38
N SER A 92 9.14 5.41 8.38
CA SER A 92 9.93 4.44 9.13
C SER A 92 11.07 3.93 8.25
N ASP A 93 12.21 3.60 8.86
CA ASP A 93 13.33 2.96 8.15
C ASP A 93 13.05 1.46 7.86
N ASP A 94 11.80 1.00 8.06
CA ASP A 94 11.33 -0.36 7.76
C ASP A 94 10.33 -0.26 6.59
N ASP A 95 10.56 -1.07 5.55
CA ASP A 95 9.87 -1.01 4.26
C ASP A 95 8.64 -1.94 4.23
N SER A 96 7.92 -2.04 5.34
CA SER A 96 6.90 -3.07 5.50
C SER A 96 5.56 -2.64 4.87
N VAL A 97 4.69 -3.62 4.57
CA VAL A 97 3.30 -3.32 4.19
C VAL A 97 2.55 -2.57 5.29
N ASP A 98 3.01 -2.69 6.54
CA ASP A 98 2.39 -2.04 7.70
C ASP A 98 2.67 -0.52 7.71
N ASP A 99 3.60 -0.03 6.88
CA ASP A 99 3.96 1.38 6.75
C ASP A 99 3.27 2.08 5.57
N LEU A 100 2.44 1.35 4.80
CA LEU A 100 1.81 1.83 3.56
C LEU A 100 0.41 2.41 3.81
N ASP A 101 0.24 3.71 3.58
CA ASP A 101 -1.07 4.36 3.65
C ASP A 101 -1.74 4.38 2.28
N PHE A 102 -2.99 3.94 2.22
CA PHE A 102 -3.87 3.94 1.06
C PHE A 102 -4.81 5.16 1.14
N ASN A 103 -4.36 6.26 0.55
CA ASN A 103 -5.09 7.51 0.59
C ASN A 103 -6.25 7.50 -0.39
N ILE A 104 -7.45 7.87 0.06
CA ILE A 104 -8.63 8.09 -0.77
C ILE A 104 -9.18 9.49 -0.46
N ASN A 105 -9.58 10.22 -1.50
CA ASN A 105 -10.25 11.50 -1.32
C ASN A 105 -11.22 11.84 -2.46
N PHE A 106 -12.49 11.98 -2.15
CA PHE A 106 -13.56 12.53 -2.96
C PHE A 106 -13.95 13.90 -2.41
N ASN A 107 -13.75 14.96 -3.20
CA ASN A 107 -14.18 16.31 -2.84
C ASN A 107 -15.69 16.49 -3.08
N LEU A 108 -16.49 15.74 -2.32
CA LEU A 108 -17.94 15.65 -2.38
C LEU A 108 -18.54 15.90 -1.00
N THR A 109 -19.88 16.01 -0.93
CA THR A 109 -20.66 16.23 0.32
C THR A 109 -21.83 15.23 0.37
N ASN A 110 -21.54 14.01 -0.06
CA ASN A 110 -22.45 12.87 -0.09
C ASN A 110 -21.70 11.66 0.50
N ASP A 111 -22.33 10.49 0.50
CA ASP A 111 -21.79 9.24 1.08
C ASP A 111 -20.33 8.89 0.66
N PHE A 112 -19.80 9.44 -0.43
CA PHE A 112 -18.39 9.24 -0.82
C PHE A 112 -17.39 10.01 0.05
N GLU A 113 -17.83 11.05 0.77
CA GLU A 113 -16.98 11.78 1.71
C GLU A 113 -16.55 10.90 2.89
N ASP A 114 -17.36 9.91 3.25
CA ASP A 114 -17.07 8.94 4.32
C ASP A 114 -15.95 7.95 3.92
N LEU A 115 -15.58 7.87 2.63
CA LEU A 115 -14.43 7.08 2.17
C LEU A 115 -13.10 7.83 2.29
N ASN A 116 -13.13 9.12 2.64
CA ASN A 116 -11.95 9.99 2.62
C ASN A 116 -11.08 9.72 3.84
N ASP A 117 -9.92 9.09 3.63
CA ASP A 117 -8.96 8.84 4.70
C ASP A 117 -7.56 8.51 4.18
N ASP A 118 -6.59 8.50 5.09
CA ASP A 118 -5.25 7.90 4.92
C ASP A 118 -5.21 6.47 5.46
N TRP A 119 -6.09 5.61 4.92
CA TRP A 119 -6.29 4.23 5.38
C TRP A 119 -5.02 3.39 5.53
N ASP A 120 -4.89 2.67 6.63
CA ASP A 120 -3.87 1.64 6.80
C ASP A 120 -4.20 0.39 5.96
N LEU A 121 -3.22 -0.14 5.22
CA LEU A 121 -3.38 -1.38 4.45
C LEU A 121 -3.29 -2.62 5.35
N ILE A 122 -4.40 -3.32 5.59
CA ILE A 122 -4.39 -4.62 6.30
C ILE A 122 -3.86 -5.74 5.39
N SER A 123 -4.41 -5.82 4.17
CA SER A 123 -4.07 -6.90 3.25
C SER A 123 -4.35 -6.52 1.80
N GLN A 124 -3.55 -7.05 0.89
CA GLN A 124 -3.79 -6.93 -0.54
C GLN A 124 -3.52 -8.26 -1.26
N THR A 125 -4.33 -8.53 -2.27
CA THR A 125 -4.12 -9.58 -3.26
C THR A 125 -4.47 -9.05 -4.65
N ALA A 126 -4.39 -9.91 -5.67
CA ALA A 126 -4.84 -9.53 -7.02
C ALA A 126 -6.36 -9.31 -7.12
N THR A 127 -7.14 -9.72 -6.11
CA THR A 127 -8.62 -9.75 -6.16
C THR A 127 -9.30 -9.15 -4.93
N LYS A 128 -8.56 -8.79 -3.88
CA LYS A 128 -9.10 -8.23 -2.63
C LYS A 128 -8.13 -7.24 -2.01
N ILE A 129 -8.66 -6.13 -1.49
CA ILE A 129 -7.94 -5.10 -0.73
C ILE A 129 -8.71 -4.88 0.56
N GLU A 130 -8.04 -4.95 1.70
CA GLU A 130 -8.61 -4.73 3.04
C GLU A 130 -7.87 -3.57 3.71
N LEU A 131 -8.63 -2.60 4.19
CA LEU A 131 -8.17 -1.33 4.73
C LEU A 131 -8.80 -1.09 6.10
N ILE A 132 -8.10 -0.37 6.97
CA ILE A 132 -8.57 0.04 8.31
C ILE A 132 -8.17 1.50 8.60
N ASP A 133 -9.02 2.24 9.28
CA ASP A 133 -8.62 3.47 9.98
C ASP A 133 -8.85 3.27 11.49
N ILE A 134 -7.87 3.66 12.30
CA ILE A 134 -7.99 3.73 13.75
C ILE A 134 -7.81 5.18 14.18
N SER A 135 -8.91 5.92 14.08
CA SER A 135 -9.01 7.28 14.57
C SER A 135 -8.56 7.43 16.03
N GLY A 136 -7.65 8.38 16.29
CA GLY A 136 -7.14 8.66 17.63
C GLY A 136 -8.21 9.20 18.61
N GLY A 137 -8.00 8.98 19.92
CA GLY A 137 -8.86 9.53 20.98
C GLY A 137 -10.09 8.65 21.28
N ASN A 138 -11.30 9.24 21.20
CA ASN A 138 -12.59 8.53 21.30
C ASN A 138 -13.15 8.16 19.91
N GLY A 139 -12.32 8.18 18.87
CA GLY A 139 -12.71 7.81 17.50
C GLY A 139 -13.11 6.33 17.40
N GLY A 140 -13.87 6.02 16.36
CA GLY A 140 -14.22 4.66 15.98
C GLY A 140 -13.05 3.92 15.32
N THR A 141 -13.35 2.72 14.83
CA THR A 141 -12.46 1.99 13.93
C THR A 141 -13.28 1.68 12.70
N ASP A 142 -12.71 1.99 11.54
CA ASP A 142 -13.40 1.89 10.28
C ASP A 142 -12.77 0.78 9.44
N TYR A 143 -13.58 0.11 8.63
CA TYR A 143 -13.12 -0.98 7.77
C TYR A 143 -13.65 -0.82 6.36
N LEU A 144 -12.75 -0.87 5.39
CA LEU A 144 -13.09 -0.80 3.97
C LEU A 144 -12.51 -2.02 3.24
N THR A 145 -13.35 -2.70 2.46
CA THR A 145 -12.94 -3.84 1.63
C THR A 145 -13.38 -3.65 0.19
N PHE A 146 -12.42 -3.71 -0.72
CA PHE A 146 -12.66 -3.81 -2.15
C PHE A 146 -12.45 -5.25 -2.64
N GLU A 147 -13.35 -5.72 -3.48
CA GLU A 147 -13.16 -6.95 -4.27
C GLU A 147 -13.23 -6.66 -5.76
N LYS A 148 -12.42 -7.38 -6.52
CA LYS A 148 -12.40 -7.28 -7.97
C LYS A 148 -13.70 -7.82 -8.59
N ASN A 149 -14.17 -7.16 -9.65
CA ASN A 149 -15.32 -7.60 -10.43
C ASN A 149 -15.01 -8.78 -11.35
#